data_AF-A0A925KZD6-F1
#
_entry.id   AF-A0A925KZD6-F1
#
_cell.length_a   1.000
_cell.length_b   1.000
_cell.length_c   1.000
_cell.angle_alpha   90.00
_cell.angle_beta   90.00
_cell.angle_gamma   90.00
#
_symmetry.space_group_name_H-M   'P 1'
#
loop_
_entity.id
_entity.type
_entity.pdbx_description
1 polymer ?
#
loop_
_entity_poly.entity_id
_entity_poly.type
_entity_poly.pdbx_seq_one_letter_code
_entity_poly.pdbx_strand_id
1 'polypeptide(L)'
;IVAVIRVSRLTWHKDTKSGLWHKTGEISLYAAQTRLSAAEAADTIRGHWGIENRNHHVRDVTFREDHSRIRTKPVHFARFRTFAINISRELYINALNPLHAMGYRVA
;
A
#
# COMPACT_ATOMS: atom_id res chain seq x y z
N ILE A 1 -16.71 15.59 7.77
CA ILE A 1 -17.06 14.86 6.54
C ILE A 1 -17.95 15.77 5.72
N VAL A 2 -17.49 16.20 4.56
CA VAL A 2 -18.20 17.14 3.67
C VAL A 2 -18.85 16.40 2.50
N ALA A 3 -18.34 15.21 2.16
CA ALA A 3 -18.93 14.31 1.17
C ALA A 3 -18.64 12.84 1.52
N VAL A 4 -19.48 11.94 1.02
CA VAL A 4 -19.24 10.50 1.02
C VAL A 4 -19.12 10.04 -0.43
N ILE A 5 -18.03 9.37 -0.76
CA ILE A 5 -17.77 8.83 -2.08
C ILE A 5 -18.14 7.34 -2.05
N ARG A 6 -19.13 6.96 -2.87
CA ARG A 6 -19.51 5.56 -3.05
C ARG A 6 -18.83 4.99 -4.28
N VAL A 7 -18.01 3.96 -4.09
CA VAL A 7 -17.41 3.19 -5.18
C VAL A 7 -18.12 1.86 -5.29
N SER A 8 -18.61 1.53 -6.47
CA SER A 8 -19.17 0.21 -6.77
C SER A 8 -18.22 -0.53 -7.70
N ARG A 9 -17.86 -1.75 -7.32
CA ARG A 9 -16.99 -2.63 -8.10
C ARG A 9 -17.78 -3.84 -8.54
N LEU A 10 -17.65 -4.20 -9.82
CA LEU A 10 -18.13 -5.47 -10.35
C LEU A 10 -16.91 -6.27 -10.79
N THR A 11 -16.78 -7.48 -10.26
CA THR A 11 -15.68 -8.38 -10.59
C THR A 11 -16.24 -9.62 -11.25
N TRP A 12 -15.68 -9.98 -12.40
CA TRP A 12 -16.03 -11.22 -13.09
C TRP A 12 -15.00 -12.29 -12.74
N HIS A 13 -15.48 -13.39 -12.20
CA HIS A 13 -14.68 -14.53 -11.82
C HIS A 13 -15.01 -15.69 -12.76
N LYS A 14 -13.99 -16.25 -13.41
CA LYS A 14 -14.15 -17.46 -14.20
C LYS A 14 -14.10 -18.66 -13.27
N ASP A 15 -15.17 -19.44 -13.24
CA ASP A 15 -15.15 -20.75 -12.60
C ASP A 15 -14.36 -21.70 -13.47
N THR A 16 -13.26 -22.22 -12.91
CA THR A 16 -12.34 -23.12 -13.63
C THR A 16 -12.91 -24.53 -13.80
N LYS A 17 -13.94 -24.92 -13.03
CA LYS A 17 -14.58 -26.23 -13.11
C LYS A 17 -15.74 -26.24 -14.11
N SER A 18 -16.62 -25.24 -14.04
CA SER A 18 -17.78 -25.14 -14.96
C SER A 18 -17.45 -24.41 -16.26
N GLY A 19 -16.35 -23.65 -16.31
CA GLY A 19 -16.00 -22.78 -17.44
C GLY A 19 -16.85 -21.51 -17.55
N LEU A 20 -17.86 -21.37 -16.68
CA LEU A 20 -18.79 -20.25 -16.67
C LEU A 20 -18.19 -19.04 -15.94
N TRP A 21 -18.67 -17.86 -16.30
CA TRP A 21 -18.34 -16.62 -15.61
C TRP A 21 -19.42 -16.29 -14.58
N HIS A 22 -19.02 -15.97 -13.35
CA HIS A 22 -19.91 -15.42 -12.34
C HIS A 22 -19.46 -14.01 -11.95
N LYS A 23 -20.42 -13.13 -11.68
CA LYS A 23 -20.17 -11.76 -11.24
C LYS A 23 -20.30 -11.64 -9.73
N THR A 24 -19.40 -10.90 -9.11
CA THR A 24 -19.52 -10.42 -7.73
C THR A 24 -19.59 -8.90 -7.74
N GLY A 25 -20.33 -8.34 -6.77
CA GLY A 25 -20.49 -6.91 -6.60
C GLY A 25 -20.03 -6.48 -5.21
N GLU A 26 -19.30 -5.38 -5.15
CA GLU A 26 -18.80 -4.79 -3.89
C GLU A 26 -19.11 -3.29 -3.87
N ILE A 27 -19.42 -2.77 -2.69
CA ILE A 27 -19.59 -1.34 -2.44
C ILE A 27 -18.63 -0.92 -1.34
N SER A 28 -17.82 0.09 -1.62
CA SER A 28 -16.96 0.75 -0.64
C SER A 28 -17.40 2.20 -0.46
N LEU A 29 -17.39 2.70 0.78
CA LEU A 29 -17.72 4.08 1.12
C LEU A 29 -16.48 4.78 1.68
N TYR A 30 -16.13 5.93 1.10
CA TYR A 30 -15.00 6.75 1.53
C TYR A 30 -15.51 8.09 2.08
N ALA A 31 -15.03 8.48 3.25
CA ALA A 31 -15.30 9.78 3.82
C ALA A 31 -14.34 10.83 3.23
N ALA A 32 -14.88 11.94 2.72
CA ALA A 32 -14.09 13.03 2.16
C ALA A 32 -14.38 14.35 2.89
N GLN A 33 -13.33 15.16 3.06
CA GLN A 33 -13.44 16.51 3.61
C GLN A 33 -13.63 17.58 2.53
N THR A 34 -13.59 17.19 1.26
CA THR A 34 -13.86 18.05 0.13
C THR A 34 -14.78 17.31 -0.86
N ARG A 35 -15.48 18.07 -1.70
CA ARG A 35 -16.26 17.51 -2.81
C ARG A 35 -15.30 17.28 -3.98
N LEU A 36 -15.24 16.04 -4.46
CA LEU A 36 -14.42 15.64 -5.59
C LEU A 36 -15.34 15.21 -6.74
N SER A 37 -14.93 15.49 -7.97
CA SER A 37 -15.52 14.82 -9.13
C SER A 37 -15.24 13.32 -9.08
N ALA A 38 -15.99 12.53 -9.86
CA ALA A 38 -15.78 11.08 -9.92
C ALA A 38 -14.36 10.70 -10.37
N ALA A 39 -13.76 11.47 -11.29
CA ALA A 39 -12.40 11.23 -11.78
C ALA A 39 -11.36 11.52 -10.69
N GLU A 40 -11.44 12.68 -10.04
CA GLU A 40 -10.53 13.06 -8.95
C GLU A 40 -10.64 12.10 -7.76
N ALA A 41 -11.87 11.67 -7.43
CA ALA A 41 -12.10 10.66 -6.42
C ALA A 41 -11.43 9.32 -6.78
N ALA A 42 -11.57 8.86 -8.03
CA ALA A 42 -10.94 7.63 -8.49
C ALA A 42 -9.40 7.70 -8.42
N ASP A 43 -8.81 8.82 -8.84
CA ASP A 43 -7.36 9.01 -8.77
C ASP A 43 -6.85 9.11 -7.34
N THR A 44 -7.55 9.85 -6.49
CA THR A 44 -7.22 9.96 -5.05
C THR A 44 -7.30 8.60 -4.36
N ILE A 45 -8.37 7.84 -4.59
CA ILE A 45 -8.55 6.50 -4.02
C ILE A 45 -7.44 5.57 -4.52
N ARG A 46 -7.14 5.56 -5.82
CA ARG A 46 -6.04 4.75 -6.38
C ARG A 46 -4.68 5.14 -5.79
N GLY A 47 -4.41 6.43 -5.65
CA GLY A 47 -3.19 6.93 -5.02
C GLY A 47 -3.06 6.47 -3.57
N HIS A 48 -4.17 6.54 -2.81
CA HIS A 48 -4.22 6.04 -1.44
C HIS A 48 -3.92 4.53 -1.35
N TRP A 49 -4.57 3.71 -2.18
CA TRP A 49 -4.27 2.27 -2.28
C TRP A 49 -2.82 1.98 -2.68
N GLY A 50 -2.21 2.84 -3.49
CA GLY A 50 -0.79 2.74 -3.85
C GLY A 50 0.15 2.89 -2.64
N ILE A 51 -0.22 3.69 -1.63
CA ILE A 51 0.53 3.83 -0.39
C ILE A 51 0.40 2.55 0.45
N GLU A 52 -0.83 2.07 0.62
CA GLU A 52 -1.12 0.84 1.38
C GLU A 52 -0.36 -0.35 0.80
N ASN A 53 -0.44 -0.55 -0.51
CA ASN A 53 0.21 -1.68 -1.18
C ASN A 53 1.75 -1.61 -1.11
N ARG A 54 2.34 -0.42 -1.13
CA ARG A 54 3.81 -0.29 -1.07
C ARG A 54 4.32 -0.37 0.35
N ASN A 55 3.66 0.28 1.32
CA ASN A 55 4.17 0.36 2.69
C ASN A 55 3.63 -0.78 3.56
N HIS A 56 2.32 -0.88 3.69
CA HIS A 56 1.68 -1.79 4.63
C HIS A 56 1.91 -3.25 4.24
N HIS A 57 1.63 -3.64 2.99
CA HIS A 57 1.84 -5.03 2.55
C HIS A 57 3.29 -5.51 2.78
N VAL A 58 4.29 -4.68 2.46
CA VAL A 58 5.71 -5.02 2.67
C VAL A 58 6.01 -5.16 4.16
N ARG A 59 5.46 -4.28 5.00
CA ARG A 59 5.68 -4.33 6.44
C ARG A 59 5.00 -5.55 7.08
N ASP A 60 3.78 -5.82 6.68
CA ASP A 60 2.89 -6.85 7.23
C ASP A 60 3.35 -8.25 6.82
N VAL A 61 3.65 -8.44 5.53
CA VAL A 61 4.00 -9.75 4.96
C VAL A 61 5.52 -9.95 4.91
N THR A 62 6.26 -9.08 4.22
CA THR A 62 7.71 -9.26 4.00
C THR A 62 8.51 -9.11 5.30
N PHE A 63 8.19 -8.09 6.11
CA PHE A 63 8.79 -7.90 7.44
C PHE A 63 8.02 -8.60 8.57
N ARG A 64 7.00 -9.40 8.20
CA ARG A 64 6.26 -10.32 9.07
C ARG A 64 5.71 -9.63 10.31
N GLU A 65 5.20 -8.41 10.16
CA GLU A 65 4.56 -7.68 11.26
C GLU A 65 3.32 -8.42 11.77
N ASP A 66 2.46 -8.91 10.88
CA ASP A 66 1.25 -9.67 11.26
C ASP A 66 1.57 -10.95 12.03
N HIS A 67 2.69 -11.60 11.67
CA HIS A 67 3.14 -12.82 12.32
C HIS A 67 4.04 -12.57 13.54
N SER A 68 4.21 -11.31 13.96
CA SER A 68 5.11 -10.98 15.06
C SER A 68 4.58 -11.45 16.41
N ARG A 69 5.39 -12.24 17.11
CA ARG A 69 5.08 -12.71 18.48
C ARG A 69 5.66 -11.82 19.58
N ILE A 70 6.29 -10.69 19.23
CA ILE A 70 6.88 -9.77 20.19
C ILE A 70 5.75 -9.07 20.96
N ARG A 71 5.62 -9.35 22.26
CA ARG A 71 4.59 -8.75 23.12
C ARG A 71 5.14 -7.65 24.04
N THR A 72 6.46 -7.52 24.14
CA THR A 72 7.09 -6.45 24.91
C THR A 72 7.45 -5.30 23.99
N LYS A 73 6.86 -4.12 24.25
CA LYS A 73 7.07 -2.88 23.48
C LYS A 73 6.91 -3.05 21.94
N PRO A 74 5.81 -3.64 21.44
CA PRO A 74 5.62 -3.95 20.01
C PRO A 74 5.71 -2.71 19.09
N VAL A 75 5.31 -1.54 19.59
CA VAL A 75 5.36 -0.27 18.85
C VAL A 75 6.80 0.11 18.46
N HIS A 76 7.80 -0.17 19.29
CA HIS A 76 9.19 0.10 18.91
C HIS A 76 9.64 -0.78 17.76
N PHE A 77 9.23 -2.05 17.76
CA PHE A 77 9.60 -2.98 16.70
C PHE A 77 8.88 -2.65 15.38
N ALA A 78 7.65 -2.16 15.42
CA ALA A 78 6.97 -1.57 14.26
C ALA A 78 7.76 -0.39 13.65
N ARG A 79 8.31 0.49 14.50
CA ARG A 79 9.19 1.60 14.05
C ARG A 79 10.50 1.07 13.45
N PHE A 80 11.14 0.08 14.07
CA PHE A 80 12.35 -0.52 13.52
C PHE A 80 12.13 -1.16 12.14
N ARG A 81 10.99 -1.84 11.93
CA ARG A 81 10.62 -2.32 10.59
C ARG A 81 10.46 -1.19 9.59
N THR A 82 9.81 -0.11 9.99
CA THR A 82 9.65 1.08 9.13
C THR A 82 11.01 1.67 8.76
N PHE A 83 11.96 1.78 9.69
CA PHE A 83 13.32 2.21 9.39
C PHE A 83 14.04 1.27 8.44
N ALA A 84 13.95 -0.04 8.68
CA ALA A 84 14.59 -1.04 7.82
C ALA A 84 14.04 -0.97 6.38
N ILE A 85 12.71 -0.85 6.19
CA ILE A 85 12.09 -0.69 4.87
C ILE A 85 12.64 0.55 4.16
N ASN A 86 12.70 1.69 4.85
CA ASN A 86 13.18 2.93 4.26
C ASN A 86 14.67 2.83 3.87
N ILE A 87 15.51 2.29 4.74
CA ILE A 87 16.94 2.06 4.45
C ILE A 87 17.10 1.12 3.24
N SER A 88 16.37 0.01 3.19
CA SER A 88 16.43 -0.91 2.06
C SER A 88 16.04 -0.25 0.73
N ARG A 89 15.03 0.64 0.73
CA ARG A 89 14.64 1.39 -0.46
C ARG A 89 15.71 2.37 -0.91
N GLU A 90 16.29 3.12 0.03
CA GLU A 90 17.37 4.06 -0.27
C GLU A 90 18.60 3.33 -0.82
N LEU A 91 19.01 2.22 -0.20
CA LEU A 91 20.14 1.43 -0.69
C LEU A 91 19.88 0.86 -2.09
N TYR A 92 18.66 0.37 -2.35
CA TYR A 92 18.29 -0.14 -3.67
C TYR A 92 18.31 0.96 -4.74
N ILE A 93 17.73 2.13 -4.45
CA ILE A 93 17.73 3.27 -5.38
C ILE A 93 19.17 3.75 -5.64
N ASN A 94 19.99 3.88 -4.60
CA ASN A 94 21.38 4.30 -4.72
C ASN A 94 22.23 3.28 -5.48
N ALA A 95 21.99 1.97 -5.30
CA ALA A 95 22.69 0.92 -6.04
C ALA A 95 22.34 0.90 -7.54
N LEU A 96 21.12 1.31 -7.90
CA LEU A 96 20.70 1.44 -9.30
C LEU A 96 21.15 2.75 -9.95
N ASN A 97 21.69 3.69 -9.17
CA ASN A 97 22.09 5.00 -9.64
C ASN A 97 23.62 5.14 -9.55
N PRO A 98 24.38 4.79 -10.62
CA PRO A 98 25.84 4.70 -10.57
C PRO A 98 26.55 6.01 -10.20
N LEU A 99 25.86 7.16 -10.29
CA LEU A 99 26.37 8.47 -9.89
C LEU A 99 26.30 8.73 -8.38
N HIS A 100 25.42 8.05 -7.63
CA HIS A 100 25.26 8.27 -6.18
C HIS A 100 26.22 7.41 -5.33
N ALA A 101 26.68 6.27 -5.86
CA ALA A 101 27.63 5.39 -5.18
C ALA A 101 29.02 6.03 -4.94
N MET A 102 29.37 7.10 -5.67
CA MET A 102 30.59 7.89 -5.47
C MET A 102 30.41 9.13 -4.56
N GLY A 103 29.18 9.41 -4.11
CA GLY A 103 28.82 10.65 -3.41
C GLY A 103 29.00 10.65 -1.88
N TYR A 104 29.17 9.48 -1.25
CA TYR A 104 29.50 9.40 0.18
C TYR A 104 31.01 9.60 0.39
N ARG A 105 31.52 10.80 0.08
CA ARG A 105 32.79 11.27 0.65
C ARG A 105 32.49 11.94 1.98
N VAL A 106 33.03 11.34 3.03
CA VAL A 106 33.11 11.85 4.39
C VAL A 106 33.63 13.28 4.37
N ALA A 107 32.91 14.18 5.02
CA ALA A 107 33.40 15.45 5.54
C ALA A 107 32.87 15.58 6.98
#